data_AF-A0A511QDE0-F1
#
_entry.id   AF-A0A511QDE0-F1
#
_cell.length_a   1.000
_cell.length_b   1.000
_cell.length_c   1.000
_cell.angle_alpha   90.00
_cell.angle_beta   90.00
_cell.angle_gamma   90.00
#
_symmetry.space_group_name_H-M   'P 1'
#
loop_
_entity.id
_entity.type
_entity.pdbx_description
1 polymer ?
#
loop_
_entity_poly.entity_id
_entity_poly.type
_entity_poly.pdbx_seq_one_letter_code
_entity_poly.pdbx_strand_id
1 'polypeptide(L)'
;MPISKSLIRQSHFLGTKIRNLRKNNHLTMEDLSARCIRVNAEYAPSVSYLSMIERGKRVPSFDMLAVIAEVFQKDPRWFLDDEPELEAITPNKGNRGGIRGMALEPNFLFSSDILQIAIPEMLSQAGITGRQFAHLLIRAHQENHQNHFPDLERAAEEVGLKKLNLSVEDLMASAKRLGLAIRWVERAPQDVIDELGVRAKQVVTSFMEPPGTIYLNKRMRDYPTRLKYDLAVYIGHRVLHSNDAMNSLLSIGHQNNWEQASTLISNSELNSQDILQAWRDFESSFFAGALLCPKVPFRQLLDRSGYEISVHKKAGISPSVAMRRMTVVSPYPHWHYFDAYGPGKLKAVYRGNGIPLPWGNMRKVNDPCQHWAVFRRLAEPLGKSSAQISILDVGQEPRVYCCESINVLDPAGNSRVLCAGIDLNPAIAAQGGDAVSIAQELKELCVSTGSTNIPNHIKKNLTTIAKILNINWIERGIQSQARLICSRGAVCPRQPSCYKKCEE
;
A
#
# COMPACT_ATOMS: atom_id res chain seq x y z
N MET A 1 -0.38 20.03 -48.49
CA MET A 1 -1.35 18.95 -48.18
C MET A 1 -1.86 19.11 -46.75
N PRO A 2 -3.12 18.74 -46.45
CA PRO A 2 -3.85 19.16 -45.25
C PRO A 2 -3.49 18.29 -44.04
N ILE A 3 -2.28 18.47 -43.49
CA ILE A 3 -1.77 17.64 -42.37
C ILE A 3 -2.27 18.18 -41.01
N SER A 4 -2.67 19.46 -40.92
CA SER A 4 -2.99 20.12 -39.64
C SER A 4 -4.23 19.59 -38.92
N LYS A 5 -5.30 19.20 -39.65
CA LYS A 5 -6.50 18.59 -39.06
C LYS A 5 -6.32 17.10 -38.73
N SER A 6 -5.38 16.41 -39.39
CA SER A 6 -5.06 15.00 -39.16
C SER A 6 -4.24 14.80 -37.89
N LEU A 7 -3.25 15.66 -37.66
CA LEU A 7 -2.38 15.64 -36.48
C LEU A 7 -3.16 15.67 -35.16
N ILE A 8 -4.26 16.44 -35.08
CA ILE A 8 -5.08 16.53 -33.87
C ILE A 8 -5.78 15.20 -33.54
N ARG A 9 -6.15 14.40 -34.55
CA ARG A 9 -6.81 13.10 -34.36
C ARG A 9 -5.84 11.93 -34.13
N GLN A 10 -4.55 12.12 -34.45
CA GLN A 10 -3.50 11.09 -34.36
C GLN A 10 -2.49 11.37 -33.23
N SER A 11 -2.68 12.44 -32.46
CA SER A 11 -1.73 12.87 -31.42
C SER A 11 -2.15 12.49 -30.00
N HIS A 12 -3.11 11.57 -29.85
CA HIS A 12 -3.66 11.20 -28.55
C HIS A 12 -2.60 10.72 -27.55
N PHE A 13 -1.56 10.02 -28.02
CA PHE A 13 -0.45 9.55 -27.17
C PHE A 13 0.86 10.33 -27.35
N LEU A 14 0.90 11.34 -28.23
CA LEU A 14 2.09 12.13 -28.56
C LEU A 14 2.77 12.71 -27.31
N GLY A 15 2.00 13.38 -26.47
CA GLY A 15 2.51 13.99 -25.23
C GLY A 15 3.07 12.96 -24.27
N THR A 16 2.37 11.85 -24.09
CA THR A 16 2.80 10.74 -23.22
C THR A 16 4.06 10.06 -23.75
N LYS A 17 4.16 9.80 -25.07
CA LYS A 17 5.35 9.22 -25.73
C LYS A 17 6.59 10.11 -25.53
N ILE A 18 6.47 11.43 -25.76
CA ILE A 18 7.56 12.40 -25.52
C ILE A 18 7.97 12.41 -24.05
N ARG A 19 7.00 12.46 -23.13
CA ARG A 19 7.25 12.49 -21.69
C ARG A 19 8.00 11.24 -21.21
N ASN A 20 7.60 10.07 -21.70
CA ASN A 20 8.21 8.79 -21.32
C ASN A 20 9.62 8.66 -21.88
N LEU A 21 9.85 9.01 -23.15
CA LEU A 21 11.20 9.07 -23.73
C LEU A 21 12.11 10.01 -22.93
N ARG A 22 11.62 11.21 -22.59
CA ARG A 22 12.39 12.17 -21.79
C ARG A 22 12.75 11.60 -20.42
N LYS A 23 11.80 10.97 -19.72
CA LYS A 23 12.01 10.40 -18.37
C LYS A 23 12.91 9.17 -18.40
N ASN A 24 12.77 8.28 -19.37
CA ASN A 24 13.60 7.08 -19.52
C ASN A 24 15.06 7.43 -19.85
N ASN A 25 15.30 8.55 -20.53
CA ASN A 25 16.65 9.07 -20.78
C ASN A 25 17.15 10.04 -19.70
N HIS A 26 16.47 10.12 -18.54
CA HIS A 26 16.83 10.97 -17.40
C HIS A 26 16.99 12.47 -17.72
N LEU A 27 16.25 12.98 -18.71
CA LEU A 27 16.32 14.39 -19.11
C LEU A 27 15.30 15.26 -18.34
N THR A 28 15.72 16.42 -17.90
CA THR A 28 14.79 17.50 -17.49
C THR A 28 14.12 18.12 -18.72
N MET A 29 13.05 18.90 -18.52
CA MET A 29 12.44 19.64 -19.64
C MET A 29 13.42 20.69 -20.20
N GLU A 30 14.27 21.27 -19.35
CA GLU A 30 15.34 22.19 -19.73
C GLU A 30 16.38 21.48 -20.60
N ASP A 31 16.81 20.28 -20.21
CA ASP A 31 17.75 19.48 -21.01
C ASP A 31 17.19 19.16 -22.40
N LEU A 32 15.92 18.74 -22.47
CA LEU A 32 15.28 18.44 -23.76
C LEU A 32 15.16 19.70 -24.63
N SER A 33 14.70 20.82 -24.05
CA SER A 33 14.58 22.10 -24.77
C SER A 33 15.95 22.55 -25.31
N ALA A 34 17.00 22.49 -24.48
CA ALA A 34 18.36 22.86 -24.87
C ALA A 34 18.92 21.96 -26.00
N ARG A 35 18.62 20.65 -25.97
CA ARG A 35 18.98 19.73 -27.05
C ARG A 35 18.23 20.04 -28.34
N CYS A 36 16.94 20.36 -28.27
CA CYS A 36 16.17 20.78 -29.43
C CYS A 36 16.71 22.09 -30.04
N ILE A 37 17.13 23.07 -29.23
CA ILE A 37 17.75 24.32 -29.71
C ILE A 37 19.02 24.05 -30.51
N ARG A 38 19.82 23.06 -30.08
CA ARG A 38 21.05 22.66 -30.80
C ARG A 38 20.77 22.01 -32.16
N VAL A 39 19.63 21.34 -32.30
CA VAL A 39 19.19 20.74 -33.57
C VAL A 39 18.64 21.81 -34.49
N ASN A 40 17.66 22.58 -34.03
CA ASN A 40 17.08 23.68 -34.78
C ASN A 40 16.44 24.71 -33.83
N ALA A 41 17.05 25.89 -33.74
CA ALA A 41 16.61 26.95 -32.83
C ALA A 41 15.25 27.57 -33.18
N GLU A 42 14.84 27.55 -34.45
CA GLU A 42 13.58 28.14 -34.91
C GLU A 42 12.37 27.29 -34.49
N TYR A 43 12.49 25.97 -34.59
CA TYR A 43 11.41 25.03 -34.28
C TYR A 43 11.56 24.36 -32.91
N ALA A 44 12.57 24.75 -32.12
CA ALA A 44 12.77 24.22 -30.77
C ALA A 44 11.63 24.64 -29.82
N PRO A 45 10.99 23.70 -29.10
CA PRO A 45 9.98 24.04 -28.13
C PRO A 45 10.62 24.62 -26.87
N SER A 46 10.01 25.70 -26.33
CA SER A 46 10.37 26.22 -25.01
C SER A 46 9.97 25.24 -23.90
N VAL A 47 10.56 25.37 -22.72
CA VAL A 47 10.23 24.54 -21.53
C VAL A 47 8.73 24.57 -21.21
N SER A 48 8.09 25.75 -21.28
CA SER A 48 6.66 25.91 -21.04
C SER A 48 5.81 25.24 -22.13
N TYR A 49 6.26 25.31 -23.39
CA TYR A 49 5.56 24.68 -24.51
C TYR A 49 5.70 23.16 -24.48
N LEU A 50 6.89 22.61 -24.18
CA LEU A 50 7.11 21.19 -23.91
C LEU A 50 6.19 20.68 -22.80
N SER A 51 6.06 21.42 -21.70
CA SER A 51 5.15 21.09 -20.61
C SER A 51 3.68 21.02 -21.05
N MET A 52 3.26 21.89 -21.97
CA MET A 52 1.92 21.85 -22.56
C MET A 52 1.73 20.66 -23.50
N ILE A 53 2.75 20.31 -24.30
CA ILE A 53 2.72 19.13 -25.18
C ILE A 53 2.63 17.84 -24.34
N GLU A 54 3.50 17.67 -23.33
CA GLU A 54 3.53 16.47 -22.48
C GLU A 54 2.25 16.24 -21.67
N ARG A 55 1.45 17.30 -21.48
CA ARG A 55 0.13 17.24 -20.82
C ARG A 55 -1.02 17.13 -21.82
N GLY A 56 -0.74 16.94 -23.12
CA GLY A 56 -1.76 16.89 -24.16
C GLY A 56 -2.58 18.18 -24.32
N LYS A 57 -2.10 19.31 -23.78
CA LYS A 57 -2.79 20.62 -23.89
C LYS A 57 -2.51 21.33 -25.21
N ARG A 58 -1.39 21.00 -25.86
CA ARG A 58 -1.01 21.55 -27.17
C ARG A 58 -0.45 20.45 -28.05
N VAL A 59 -0.74 20.54 -29.34
CA VAL A 59 -0.15 19.70 -30.38
C VAL A 59 0.94 20.52 -31.08
N PRO A 60 2.20 20.04 -31.14
CA PRO A 60 3.28 20.72 -31.85
C PRO A 60 3.02 20.76 -33.36
N SER A 61 3.67 21.69 -34.06
CA SER A 61 3.76 21.61 -35.52
C SER A 61 4.58 20.37 -35.92
N PHE A 62 4.43 19.93 -37.17
CA PHE A 62 5.20 18.79 -37.68
C PHE A 62 6.70 19.07 -37.63
N ASP A 63 7.13 20.30 -37.95
CA ASP A 63 8.55 20.69 -37.92
C ASP A 63 9.12 20.66 -36.50
N MET A 64 8.35 21.13 -35.51
CA MET A 64 8.73 21.02 -34.10
C MET A 64 8.79 19.56 -33.64
N LEU A 65 7.85 18.72 -34.09
CA LEU A 65 7.87 17.29 -33.80
C LEU A 65 9.10 16.62 -34.43
N ALA A 66 9.49 17.02 -35.65
CA ALA A 66 10.69 16.52 -36.31
C ALA A 66 11.96 16.82 -35.49
N VAL A 67 12.08 18.02 -34.92
CA VAL A 67 13.19 18.38 -34.03
C VAL A 67 13.21 17.49 -32.78
N ILE A 68 12.07 17.27 -32.15
CA ILE A 68 11.98 16.38 -30.97
C ILE A 68 12.33 14.93 -31.37
N ALA A 69 11.86 14.47 -32.52
CA ALA A 69 12.10 13.13 -33.03
C ALA A 69 13.59 12.90 -33.34
N GLU A 70 14.28 13.89 -33.89
CA GLU A 70 15.72 13.84 -34.14
C GLU A 70 16.54 13.72 -32.85
N VAL A 71 16.18 14.46 -31.79
CA VAL A 71 16.84 14.33 -30.47
C VAL A 71 16.72 12.92 -29.92
N PHE A 72 15.60 12.24 -30.16
CA PHE A 72 15.35 10.87 -29.70
C PHE A 72 15.68 9.79 -30.73
N GLN A 73 16.18 10.15 -31.92
CA GLN A 73 16.46 9.23 -33.03
C GLN A 73 15.23 8.36 -33.39
N LYS A 74 14.07 9.01 -33.54
CA LYS A 74 12.79 8.38 -33.90
C LYS A 74 12.23 9.01 -35.17
N ASP A 75 11.37 8.28 -35.87
CA ASP A 75 10.57 8.84 -36.97
C ASP A 75 9.45 9.74 -36.39
N PRO A 76 9.20 10.95 -36.92
CA PRO A 76 8.12 11.82 -36.43
C PRO A 76 6.74 11.15 -36.42
N ARG A 77 6.47 10.21 -37.35
CA ARG A 77 5.22 9.46 -37.44
C ARG A 77 5.06 8.45 -36.31
N TRP A 78 6.15 7.96 -35.70
CA TRP A 78 6.07 7.07 -34.52
C TRP A 78 5.31 7.70 -33.36
N PHE A 79 5.41 9.03 -33.21
CA PHE A 79 4.68 9.77 -32.19
C PHE A 79 3.20 10.00 -32.52
N LEU A 80 2.83 9.84 -33.79
CA LEU A 80 1.48 10.00 -34.33
C LEU A 80 0.77 8.67 -34.56
N ASP A 81 1.44 7.56 -34.25
CA ASP A 81 0.86 6.23 -34.34
C ASP A 81 -0.09 5.99 -33.16
N ASP A 82 -1.29 5.50 -33.48
CA ASP A 82 -2.33 5.11 -32.52
C ASP A 82 -2.04 3.73 -31.90
N GLU A 83 -1.10 2.96 -32.46
CA GLU A 83 -0.65 1.68 -31.90
C GLU A 83 0.11 1.89 -30.58
N PRO A 84 -0.42 1.38 -29.45
CA PRO A 84 0.23 1.52 -28.18
C PRO A 84 1.32 0.46 -28.00
N GLU A 85 2.59 0.81 -28.22
CA GLU A 85 3.69 0.06 -27.58
C GLU A 85 3.49 0.20 -26.05
N LEU A 86 3.00 -0.86 -25.41
CA LEU A 86 2.57 -0.90 -23.99
C LEU A 86 3.64 -0.34 -23.02
N GLU A 87 4.92 -0.57 -23.31
CA GLU A 87 6.05 -0.08 -22.52
C GLU A 87 6.26 1.44 -22.66
N ALA A 88 5.97 2.01 -23.82
CA ALA A 88 6.18 3.42 -24.12
C ALA A 88 5.05 4.34 -23.61
N ILE A 89 3.90 3.79 -23.23
CA ILE A 89 2.71 4.54 -22.76
C ILE A 89 2.48 4.35 -21.26
N THR A 90 2.98 3.27 -20.65
CA THR A 90 2.88 3.08 -19.21
C THR A 90 3.72 4.15 -18.47
N PRO A 91 3.12 5.02 -17.63
CA PRO A 91 3.90 6.02 -16.90
C PRO A 91 4.92 5.34 -15.99
N ASN A 92 6.20 5.67 -16.17
CA ASN A 92 7.28 5.16 -15.32
C ASN A 92 7.10 5.71 -13.89
N LYS A 93 6.61 4.86 -12.98
CA LYS A 93 6.40 5.18 -11.56
C LYS A 93 7.72 5.24 -10.76
N GLY A 94 8.86 4.90 -11.37
CA GLY A 94 10.11 4.67 -10.65
C GLY A 94 9.94 3.57 -9.59
N ASN A 95 10.69 3.67 -8.49
CA ASN A 95 10.61 2.72 -7.36
C ASN A 95 9.37 2.90 -6.45
N ARG A 96 8.36 3.66 -6.89
CA ARG A 96 7.14 3.91 -6.10
C ARG A 96 6.21 2.71 -6.32
N GLY A 97 6.06 1.88 -5.29
CA GLY A 97 5.24 0.67 -5.33
C GLY A 97 3.78 0.91 -5.71
N GLY A 98 3.05 -0.18 -5.94
CA GLY A 98 1.64 -0.20 -6.31
C GLY A 98 1.38 -0.79 -7.69
N ILE A 99 0.12 -0.80 -8.13
CA ILE A 99 -0.30 -1.29 -9.45
C ILE A 99 0.27 -0.36 -10.53
N ARG A 100 0.73 -0.88 -11.68
CA ARG A 100 1.14 -0.06 -12.83
C ARG A 100 0.01 0.93 -13.17
N GLY A 101 0.35 2.22 -13.27
CA GLY A 101 -0.64 3.22 -13.69
C GLY A 101 -0.94 3.03 -15.18
N MET A 102 -2.08 3.54 -15.65
CA MET A 102 -2.34 3.67 -17.07
C MET A 102 -2.13 5.13 -17.49
N ALA A 103 -1.75 5.35 -18.76
CA ALA A 103 -1.86 6.68 -19.33
C ALA A 103 -3.34 7.07 -19.41
N LEU A 104 -3.62 8.31 -19.03
CA LEU A 104 -4.96 8.88 -19.06
C LEU A 104 -5.10 9.66 -20.36
N GLU A 105 -5.33 8.95 -21.46
CA GLU A 105 -5.45 9.54 -22.80
C GLU A 105 -6.76 9.12 -23.49
N PRO A 106 -7.41 10.03 -24.25
CA PRO A 106 -7.02 11.43 -24.43
C PRO A 106 -7.25 12.27 -23.17
N ASN A 107 -6.25 13.08 -22.77
CA ASN A 107 -6.23 13.78 -21.47
C ASN A 107 -7.48 14.62 -21.18
N PHE A 108 -8.18 15.15 -22.20
CA PHE A 108 -9.39 15.94 -21.97
C PHE A 108 -10.52 15.15 -21.28
N LEU A 109 -10.63 13.83 -21.51
CA LEU A 109 -11.59 12.94 -20.83
C LEU A 109 -11.27 12.73 -19.35
N PHE A 110 -10.04 12.99 -18.94
CA PHE A 110 -9.56 12.84 -17.56
C PHE A 110 -9.34 14.19 -16.88
N SER A 111 -9.99 15.25 -17.39
CA SER A 111 -10.07 16.55 -16.71
C SER A 111 -10.74 16.42 -15.34
N SER A 112 -10.41 17.34 -14.42
CA SER A 112 -10.99 17.38 -13.08
C SER A 112 -12.51 17.36 -13.13
N ASP A 113 -13.09 18.10 -14.07
CA ASP A 113 -14.53 18.34 -14.14
C ASP A 113 -15.26 17.07 -14.60
N ILE A 114 -14.71 16.36 -15.60
CA ILE A 114 -15.27 15.08 -16.05
C ILE A 114 -15.09 14.01 -14.96
N LEU A 115 -13.91 13.93 -14.33
CA LEU A 115 -13.66 12.95 -13.28
C LEU A 115 -14.55 13.16 -12.04
N GLN A 116 -14.83 14.41 -11.67
CA GLN A 116 -15.75 14.72 -10.56
C GLN A 116 -17.18 14.23 -10.81
N ILE A 117 -17.60 14.07 -12.07
CA ILE A 117 -18.92 13.56 -12.47
C ILE A 117 -18.88 12.04 -12.71
N ALA A 118 -17.88 11.57 -13.45
CA ALA A 118 -17.79 10.17 -13.87
C ALA A 118 -17.42 9.21 -12.72
N ILE A 119 -16.60 9.66 -11.75
CA ILE A 119 -16.20 8.82 -10.62
C ILE A 119 -17.42 8.46 -9.77
N PRO A 120 -18.28 9.41 -9.31
CA PRO A 120 -19.47 9.05 -8.56
C PRO A 120 -20.41 8.08 -9.27
N GLU A 121 -20.63 8.29 -10.57
CA GLU A 121 -21.46 7.41 -11.39
C GLU A 121 -20.88 5.99 -11.46
N MET A 122 -19.57 5.87 -11.77
CA MET A 122 -18.87 4.58 -11.80
C MET A 122 -18.94 3.85 -10.45
N LEU A 123 -18.78 4.57 -9.34
CA LEU A 123 -18.82 3.99 -8.00
C LEU A 123 -20.23 3.51 -7.64
N SER A 124 -21.26 4.29 -8.00
CA SER A 124 -22.67 3.89 -7.85
C SER A 124 -22.97 2.60 -8.62
N GLN A 125 -22.59 2.55 -9.91
CA GLN A 125 -22.77 1.36 -10.76
C GLN A 125 -22.00 0.13 -10.26
N ALA A 126 -20.82 0.34 -9.68
CA ALA A 126 -20.00 -0.73 -9.11
C ALA A 126 -20.47 -1.18 -7.70
N GLY A 127 -21.40 -0.44 -7.07
CA GLY A 127 -21.82 -0.66 -5.69
C GLY A 127 -20.70 -0.39 -4.68
N ILE A 128 -19.87 0.63 -4.95
CA ILE A 128 -18.75 1.05 -4.12
C ILE A 128 -19.15 2.25 -3.27
N THR A 129 -18.99 2.16 -1.95
CA THR A 129 -19.30 3.27 -1.04
C THR A 129 -18.21 4.35 -1.03
N GLY A 130 -18.57 5.58 -0.65
CA GLY A 130 -17.63 6.70 -0.56
C GLY A 130 -16.44 6.42 0.37
N ARG A 131 -16.66 5.74 1.50
CA ARG A 131 -15.57 5.32 2.42
C ARG A 131 -14.67 4.25 1.82
N GLN A 132 -15.21 3.28 1.10
CA GLN A 132 -14.39 2.28 0.41
C GLN A 132 -13.51 2.93 -0.65
N PHE A 133 -14.07 3.89 -1.41
CA PHE A 133 -13.31 4.68 -2.37
C PHE A 133 -12.23 5.54 -1.68
N ALA A 134 -12.55 6.21 -0.58
CA ALA A 134 -11.57 6.97 0.20
C ALA A 134 -10.38 6.12 0.64
N HIS A 135 -10.61 4.89 1.10
CA HIS A 135 -9.52 3.98 1.46
C HIS A 135 -8.67 3.54 0.27
N LEU A 136 -9.25 3.40 -0.93
CA LEU A 136 -8.49 3.15 -2.15
C LEU A 136 -7.58 4.36 -2.48
N LEU A 137 -8.10 5.58 -2.36
CA LEU A 137 -7.32 6.81 -2.52
C LEU A 137 -6.19 6.91 -1.50
N ILE A 138 -6.48 6.70 -0.22
CA ILE A 138 -5.49 6.71 0.87
C ILE A 138 -4.40 5.69 0.59
N ARG A 139 -4.76 4.46 0.20
CA ARG A 139 -3.76 3.44 -0.13
C ARG A 139 -2.88 3.86 -1.31
N ALA A 140 -3.47 4.34 -2.39
CA ALA A 140 -2.71 4.83 -3.54
C ALA A 140 -1.78 5.98 -3.14
N HIS A 141 -2.24 6.86 -2.26
CA HIS A 141 -1.45 7.95 -1.69
C HIS A 141 -0.28 7.43 -0.83
N GLN A 142 -0.52 6.46 0.06
CA GLN A 142 0.52 5.81 0.86
C GLN A 142 1.57 5.10 0.01
N GLU A 143 1.15 4.37 -1.03
CA GLU A 143 2.04 3.68 -1.96
C GLU A 143 2.90 4.67 -2.74
N ASN A 144 2.31 5.75 -3.25
CA ASN A 144 3.04 6.79 -3.98
C ASN A 144 4.09 7.50 -3.10
N HIS A 145 3.81 7.69 -1.82
CA HIS A 145 4.73 8.30 -0.86
C HIS A 145 5.63 7.30 -0.13
N GLN A 146 5.58 6.00 -0.45
CA GLN A 146 6.28 4.94 0.29
C GLN A 146 6.06 5.03 1.82
N ASN A 147 4.84 5.38 2.21
CA ASN A 147 4.42 5.61 3.60
C ASN A 147 5.22 6.69 4.36
N HIS A 148 5.92 7.58 3.65
CA HIS A 148 6.76 8.62 4.25
C HIS A 148 6.00 9.95 4.43
N PHE A 149 5.67 10.27 5.69
CA PHE A 149 4.92 11.48 6.07
C PHE A 149 5.66 12.28 7.16
N PRO A 150 6.68 13.07 6.79
CA PRO A 150 7.60 13.69 7.75
C PRO A 150 6.93 14.69 8.70
N ASP A 151 5.85 15.34 8.28
CA ASP A 151 5.14 16.30 9.13
C ASP A 151 4.33 15.59 10.23
N LEU A 152 3.70 14.45 9.92
CA LEU A 152 3.02 13.62 10.92
C LEU A 152 4.02 12.99 11.90
N GLU A 153 5.19 12.58 11.40
CA GLU A 153 6.30 12.10 12.23
C GLU A 153 6.76 13.17 13.21
N ARG A 154 7.01 14.40 12.71
CA ARG A 154 7.48 15.53 13.51
C ARG A 154 6.47 15.86 14.61
N ALA A 155 5.19 15.99 14.26
CA ALA A 155 4.13 16.27 15.22
C ALA A 155 4.04 15.21 16.32
N ALA A 156 4.16 13.92 15.95
CA ALA A 156 4.15 12.83 16.93
C ALA A 156 5.39 12.83 17.84
N GLU A 157 6.56 13.13 17.28
CA GLU A 157 7.81 13.22 18.03
C GLU A 157 7.86 14.42 18.98
N GLU A 158 7.24 15.54 18.63
CA GLU A 158 7.08 16.72 19.50
C GLU A 158 6.20 16.41 20.72
N VAL A 159 5.10 15.67 20.51
CA VAL A 159 4.20 15.27 21.61
C VAL A 159 4.80 14.15 22.47
N GLY A 160 5.41 13.15 21.83
CA GLY A 160 5.99 11.99 22.50
C GLY A 160 7.41 12.19 23.03
N LEU A 161 8.04 13.33 22.72
CA LEU A 161 9.44 13.64 23.04
C LEU A 161 10.41 12.53 22.62
N LYS A 162 10.11 11.86 21.49
CA LYS A 162 10.86 10.71 20.96
C LYS A 162 11.04 9.57 21.97
N LYS A 163 10.20 9.48 23.01
CA LYS A 163 10.28 8.43 24.04
C LYS A 163 9.64 7.14 23.51
N LEU A 164 10.41 6.06 23.54
CA LEU A 164 9.89 4.72 23.25
C LEU A 164 9.27 4.11 24.52
N ASN A 165 8.33 3.18 24.34
CA ASN A 165 7.67 2.46 25.43
C ASN A 165 6.92 3.39 26.41
N LEU A 166 6.15 4.34 25.87
CA LEU A 166 5.23 5.15 26.65
C LEU A 166 4.26 4.26 27.43
N SER A 167 4.07 4.57 28.71
CA SER A 167 3.07 3.91 29.55
C SER A 167 1.65 4.39 29.20
N VAL A 168 0.62 3.71 29.72
CA VAL A 168 -0.76 4.20 29.58
C VAL A 168 -0.91 5.54 30.30
N GLU A 169 -0.26 5.67 31.46
CA GLU A 169 -0.24 6.85 32.31
C GLU A 169 0.42 8.03 31.59
N ASP A 170 1.55 7.81 30.90
CA ASP A 170 2.21 8.83 30.07
C ASP A 170 1.23 9.38 29.01
N LEU A 171 0.51 8.49 28.32
CA LEU A 171 -0.45 8.89 27.28
C LEU A 171 -1.67 9.59 27.85
N MET A 172 -2.21 9.14 28.98
CA MET A 172 -3.31 9.82 29.67
C MET A 172 -2.88 11.21 30.15
N ALA A 173 -1.65 11.36 30.64
CA ALA A 173 -1.10 12.65 31.04
C ALA A 173 -0.92 13.59 29.83
N SER A 174 -0.42 13.08 28.71
CA SER A 174 -0.31 13.83 27.44
C SER A 174 -1.69 14.27 26.93
N ALA A 175 -2.69 13.38 26.94
CA ALA A 175 -4.05 13.72 26.55
C ALA A 175 -4.63 14.85 27.43
N LYS A 176 -4.49 14.76 28.75
CA LYS A 176 -4.92 15.82 29.68
C LYS A 176 -4.23 17.16 29.43
N ARG A 177 -2.92 17.16 29.14
CA ARG A 177 -2.15 18.38 28.81
C ARG A 177 -2.67 19.06 27.55
N LEU A 178 -3.22 18.28 26.61
CA LEU A 178 -3.87 18.76 25.38
C LEU A 178 -5.35 19.17 25.58
N GLY A 179 -5.82 19.20 26.83
CA GLY A 179 -7.20 19.57 27.17
C GLY A 179 -8.22 18.46 26.95
N LEU A 180 -7.79 17.20 26.77
CA LEU A 180 -8.70 16.07 26.62
C LEU A 180 -9.11 15.53 28.00
N ALA A 181 -10.42 15.39 28.21
CA ALA A 181 -10.96 14.72 29.39
C ALA A 181 -11.03 13.21 29.14
N ILE A 182 -10.85 12.39 30.18
CA ILE A 182 -10.91 10.92 30.06
C ILE A 182 -11.94 10.38 31.05
N ARG A 183 -12.88 9.57 30.56
CA ARG A 183 -13.92 8.89 31.34
C ARG A 183 -13.90 7.39 31.04
N TRP A 184 -14.23 6.59 32.05
CA TRP A 184 -14.34 5.14 31.90
C TRP A 184 -15.81 4.74 31.78
N VAL A 185 -16.13 3.89 30.81
CA VAL A 185 -17.48 3.39 30.55
C VAL A 185 -17.50 1.87 30.48
N GLU A 186 -18.68 1.30 30.67
CA GLU A 186 -18.89 -0.13 30.59
C GLU A 186 -19.84 -0.42 29.44
N ARG A 187 -19.31 -1.00 28.36
CA ARG A 187 -20.09 -1.47 27.21
C ARG A 187 -19.71 -2.92 26.92
N ALA A 188 -20.71 -3.80 26.91
CA ALA A 188 -20.51 -5.21 26.58
C ALA A 188 -20.23 -5.39 25.07
N PRO A 189 -19.51 -6.45 24.67
CA PRO A 189 -19.41 -6.87 23.28
C PRO A 189 -20.80 -7.16 22.72
N GLN A 190 -20.97 -6.89 21.44
CA GLN A 190 -22.15 -7.30 20.69
C GLN A 190 -21.75 -8.39 19.72
N ASP A 191 -22.59 -9.42 19.61
CA ASP A 191 -22.48 -10.43 18.55
C ASP A 191 -23.03 -9.80 17.26
N VAL A 192 -22.25 -9.87 16.19
CA VAL A 192 -22.58 -9.28 14.90
C VAL A 192 -22.49 -10.35 13.82
N ILE A 193 -23.41 -10.30 12.87
CA ILE A 193 -23.45 -11.18 11.70
C ILE A 193 -23.10 -10.32 10.48
N ASP A 194 -22.02 -10.67 9.79
CA ASP A 194 -21.56 -10.02 8.54
C ASP A 194 -22.55 -10.34 7.38
N GLU A 195 -22.54 -9.53 6.31
CA GLU A 195 -23.20 -9.80 5.01
C GLU A 195 -22.89 -11.21 4.45
N LEU A 196 -21.73 -11.77 4.82
CA LEU A 196 -21.30 -13.13 4.46
C LEU A 196 -21.83 -14.23 5.42
N GLY A 197 -22.70 -13.89 6.36
CA GLY A 197 -23.29 -14.84 7.33
C GLY A 197 -22.32 -15.32 8.42
N VAL A 198 -21.13 -14.72 8.53
CA VAL A 198 -20.12 -15.10 9.51
C VAL A 198 -20.43 -14.41 10.85
N ARG A 199 -20.70 -15.20 11.89
CA ARG A 199 -20.86 -14.72 13.26
C ARG A 199 -19.52 -14.32 13.85
N ALA A 200 -19.46 -13.13 14.43
CA ALA A 200 -18.27 -12.69 15.11
C ALA A 200 -18.53 -11.57 16.11
N LYS A 201 -17.57 -11.40 17.01
CA LYS A 201 -17.72 -10.52 18.17
C LYS A 201 -17.17 -9.14 17.86
N GLN A 202 -17.88 -8.10 18.28
CA GLN A 202 -17.42 -6.73 18.23
C GLN A 202 -17.40 -6.10 19.62
N VAL A 203 -16.35 -5.32 19.89
CA VAL A 203 -16.15 -4.55 21.12
C VAL A 203 -15.82 -3.12 20.74
N VAL A 204 -16.67 -2.18 21.15
CA VAL A 204 -16.29 -0.76 21.17
C VAL A 204 -15.21 -0.58 22.23
N THR A 205 -14.01 -0.19 21.81
CA THR A 205 -12.88 -0.02 22.73
C THR A 205 -12.87 1.38 23.34
N SER A 206 -13.21 2.38 22.53
CA SER A 206 -13.30 3.76 22.98
C SER A 206 -14.07 4.63 21.97
N PHE A 207 -14.50 5.80 22.42
CA PHE A 207 -14.99 6.86 21.54
C PHE A 207 -14.66 8.25 22.10
N MET A 208 -14.69 9.27 21.25
CA MET A 208 -14.50 10.66 21.66
C MET A 208 -15.75 11.48 21.29
N GLU A 209 -16.24 12.30 22.23
CA GLU A 209 -17.32 13.26 22.02
C GLU A 209 -16.80 14.70 22.11
N PRO A 210 -17.33 15.64 21.31
CA PRO A 210 -17.07 17.07 21.48
C PRO A 210 -17.43 17.55 22.89
N PRO A 211 -16.69 18.51 23.49
CA PRO A 211 -15.56 19.26 22.92
C PRO A 211 -14.17 18.61 23.15
N GLY A 212 -14.11 17.31 23.47
CA GLY A 212 -12.82 16.61 23.71
C GLY A 212 -12.83 15.62 24.87
N THR A 213 -13.95 14.93 25.11
CA THR A 213 -14.04 13.87 26.13
C THR A 213 -13.84 12.51 25.50
N ILE A 214 -12.81 11.79 25.94
CA ILE A 214 -12.54 10.40 25.56
C ILE A 214 -13.22 9.47 26.55
N TYR A 215 -14.04 8.57 26.04
CA TYR A 215 -14.66 7.48 26.79
C TYR A 215 -13.94 6.17 26.47
N LEU A 216 -13.33 5.57 27.49
CA LEU A 216 -12.59 4.31 27.39
C LEU A 216 -13.43 3.18 27.97
N ASN A 217 -13.56 2.08 27.24
CA ASN A 217 -14.20 0.88 27.78
C ASN A 217 -13.32 0.29 28.90
N LYS A 218 -13.90 0.04 30.08
CA LYS A 218 -13.19 -0.55 31.24
C LYS A 218 -12.47 -1.85 30.89
N ARG A 219 -12.99 -2.64 29.93
CA ARG A 219 -12.32 -3.87 29.44
C ARG A 219 -10.94 -3.61 28.85
N MET A 220 -10.65 -2.41 28.37
CA MET A 220 -9.34 -2.07 27.81
C MET A 220 -8.22 -2.03 28.85
N ARG A 221 -8.54 -2.07 30.16
CA ARG A 221 -7.55 -2.24 31.22
C ARG A 221 -6.79 -3.56 31.12
N ASP A 222 -7.46 -4.61 30.65
CA ASP A 222 -6.85 -5.94 30.44
C ASP A 222 -6.03 -5.99 29.15
N TYR A 223 -6.13 -4.96 28.30
CA TYR A 223 -5.46 -4.87 26.99
C TYR A 223 -4.65 -3.58 26.87
N PRO A 224 -3.60 -3.37 27.69
CA PRO A 224 -2.85 -2.11 27.75
C PRO A 224 -2.26 -1.69 26.40
N THR A 225 -1.81 -2.63 25.58
CA THR A 225 -1.27 -2.31 24.25
C THR A 225 -2.33 -1.73 23.30
N ARG A 226 -3.60 -2.13 23.44
CA ARG A 226 -4.71 -1.56 22.68
C ARG A 226 -5.09 -0.20 23.25
N LEU A 227 -5.18 -0.10 24.58
CA LEU A 227 -5.49 1.16 25.24
C LEU A 227 -4.49 2.27 24.87
N LYS A 228 -3.18 1.95 24.81
CA LYS A 228 -2.14 2.87 24.33
C LYS A 228 -2.41 3.33 22.89
N TYR A 229 -2.80 2.41 22.01
CA TYR A 229 -3.14 2.74 20.63
C TYR A 229 -4.34 3.68 20.55
N ASP A 230 -5.43 3.37 21.26
CA ASP A 230 -6.65 4.19 21.23
C ASP A 230 -6.38 5.62 21.74
N LEU A 231 -5.67 5.76 22.87
CA LEU A 231 -5.25 7.07 23.38
C LEU A 231 -4.38 7.82 22.38
N ALA A 232 -3.42 7.15 21.75
CA ALA A 232 -2.53 7.76 20.77
C ALA A 232 -3.27 8.24 19.51
N VAL A 233 -4.32 7.54 19.08
CA VAL A 233 -5.19 7.97 17.97
C VAL A 233 -5.94 9.25 18.33
N TYR A 234 -6.54 9.35 19.53
CA TYR A 234 -7.23 10.57 19.94
C TYR A 234 -6.30 11.75 20.17
N ILE A 235 -5.10 11.50 20.70
CA ILE A 235 -4.04 12.53 20.80
C ILE A 235 -3.70 13.04 19.40
N GLY A 236 -3.49 12.14 18.43
CA GLY A 236 -3.25 12.51 17.04
C GLY A 236 -4.37 13.34 16.45
N HIS A 237 -5.62 12.91 16.64
CA HIS A 237 -6.78 13.67 16.19
C HIS A 237 -6.82 15.09 16.78
N ARG A 238 -6.56 15.23 18.09
CA ARG A 238 -6.56 16.52 18.78
C ARG A 238 -5.44 17.47 18.34
N VAL A 239 -4.29 16.91 17.95
CA VAL A 239 -3.10 17.66 17.50
C VAL A 239 -3.26 18.10 16.04
N LEU A 240 -3.80 17.22 15.19
CA LEU A 240 -3.85 17.42 13.74
C LEU A 240 -5.14 18.12 13.27
N HIS A 241 -6.23 18.04 14.05
CA HIS A 241 -7.54 18.52 13.63
C HIS A 241 -8.17 19.45 14.68
N SER A 242 -8.93 20.45 14.21
CA SER A 242 -9.62 21.44 15.05
C SER A 242 -10.68 20.81 15.97
N ASN A 243 -10.95 21.48 17.10
CA ASN A 243 -11.83 20.99 18.19
C ASN A 243 -13.28 20.65 17.79
N ASP A 244 -13.77 21.17 16.66
CA ASP A 244 -15.21 21.15 16.33
C ASP A 244 -15.70 19.95 15.52
N ALA A 245 -14.84 18.98 15.20
CA ALA A 245 -15.23 17.93 14.27
C ALA A 245 -15.17 16.52 14.88
N MET A 246 -16.37 16.07 15.24
CA MET A 246 -16.89 14.72 14.98
C MET A 246 -16.60 13.62 16.00
N ASN A 247 -17.60 12.74 16.18
CA ASN A 247 -17.53 11.56 17.03
C ASN A 247 -16.57 10.53 16.41
N SER A 248 -15.43 10.29 17.05
CA SER A 248 -14.47 9.27 16.62
C SER A 248 -14.67 7.98 17.43
N LEU A 249 -15.08 6.90 16.78
CA LEU A 249 -15.36 5.60 17.38
C LEU A 249 -14.28 4.59 17.01
N LEU A 250 -13.65 3.99 18.01
CA LEU A 250 -12.72 2.88 17.83
C LEU A 250 -13.36 1.59 18.32
N SER A 251 -13.31 0.57 17.46
CA SER A 251 -13.81 -0.76 17.76
C SER A 251 -12.81 -1.85 17.36
N ILE A 252 -13.00 -3.03 17.93
CA ILE A 252 -12.30 -4.28 17.61
C ILE A 252 -13.36 -5.31 17.31
N GLY A 253 -13.13 -6.12 16.30
CA GLY A 253 -14.05 -7.17 15.94
C GLY A 253 -14.21 -7.33 14.46
N HIS A 254 -14.99 -8.33 14.11
CA HIS A 254 -15.36 -8.64 12.74
C HIS A 254 -16.64 -7.88 12.35
N GLN A 255 -16.48 -6.58 12.32
CA GLN A 255 -17.02 -5.77 11.27
C GLN A 255 -15.99 -4.69 11.04
N ASN A 256 -15.86 -4.29 9.79
CA ASN A 256 -15.12 -3.08 9.54
C ASN A 256 -15.86 -1.93 10.24
N ASN A 257 -15.18 -0.84 10.55
CA ASN A 257 -15.86 0.46 10.73
C ASN A 257 -16.69 0.88 9.47
N TRP A 258 -16.85 0.01 8.46
CA TRP A 258 -17.50 0.25 7.18
C TRP A 258 -19.04 0.12 7.23
N GLU A 259 -19.65 -0.47 8.27
CA GLU A 259 -21.11 -0.79 8.26
C GLU A 259 -21.94 -0.13 9.37
N GLN A 260 -21.40 0.24 10.53
CA GLN A 260 -22.22 0.66 11.68
C GLN A 260 -22.67 2.14 11.71
N ALA A 261 -22.43 2.89 10.63
CA ALA A 261 -23.13 4.17 10.40
C ALA A 261 -24.26 4.04 9.36
N SER A 262 -24.58 2.82 8.90
CA SER A 262 -25.67 2.59 7.94
C SER A 262 -27.07 2.74 8.55
N THR A 263 -27.20 2.88 9.88
CA THR A 263 -28.49 3.10 10.54
C THR A 263 -28.96 4.56 10.60
N LEU A 264 -28.25 5.49 9.94
CA LEU A 264 -28.79 6.82 9.66
C LEU A 264 -28.55 7.16 8.18
N ILE A 265 -29.56 6.80 7.37
CA ILE A 265 -29.79 7.23 5.99
C ILE A 265 -28.81 6.62 4.97
N SER A 266 -29.32 5.64 4.23
CA SER A 266 -28.76 5.10 2.99
C SER A 266 -28.77 6.15 1.86
N ASN A 267 -28.00 7.23 2.01
CA ASN A 267 -27.68 8.07 0.87
C ASN A 267 -26.53 7.38 0.12
N SER A 268 -26.88 6.77 -1.01
CA SER A 268 -25.94 6.23 -2.01
C SER A 268 -25.08 7.32 -2.68
N GLU A 269 -25.20 8.57 -2.24
CA GLU A 269 -24.43 9.68 -2.76
C GLU A 269 -23.05 9.75 -2.10
N LEU A 270 -22.00 9.88 -2.92
CA LEU A 270 -20.65 10.16 -2.45
C LEU A 270 -20.62 11.49 -1.69
N ASN A 271 -20.57 11.41 -0.37
CA ASN A 271 -20.37 12.57 0.49
C ASN A 271 -18.86 12.84 0.64
N SER A 272 -18.40 14.04 0.26
CA SER A 272 -17.03 14.49 0.45
C SER A 272 -16.59 14.46 1.92
N GLN A 273 -17.53 14.56 2.88
CA GLN A 273 -17.26 14.42 4.31
C GLN A 273 -16.78 13.02 4.69
N ASP A 274 -17.29 11.96 4.05
CA ASP A 274 -16.84 10.59 4.33
C ASP A 274 -15.39 10.37 3.88
N ILE A 275 -15.01 10.97 2.75
CA ILE A 275 -13.63 10.94 2.26
C ILE A 275 -12.71 11.71 3.21
N LEU A 276 -13.13 12.90 3.64
CA LEU A 276 -12.38 13.70 4.60
C LEU A 276 -12.24 13.00 5.95
N GLN A 277 -13.28 12.34 6.44
CA GLN A 277 -13.22 11.59 7.70
C GLN A 277 -12.27 10.40 7.60
N ALA A 278 -12.32 9.63 6.51
CA ALA A 278 -11.40 8.53 6.29
C ALA A 278 -9.93 9.02 6.21
N TRP A 279 -9.70 10.19 5.61
CA TRP A 279 -8.38 10.83 5.59
C TRP A 279 -7.89 11.20 6.99
N ARG A 280 -8.74 11.85 7.79
CA ARG A 280 -8.43 12.21 9.20
C ARG A 280 -8.15 10.99 10.07
N ASP A 281 -8.95 9.93 9.91
CA ASP A 281 -8.74 8.66 10.60
C ASP A 281 -7.38 8.04 10.24
N PHE A 282 -6.99 8.13 8.96
CA PHE A 282 -5.66 7.72 8.50
C PHE A 282 -4.54 8.55 9.13
N GLU A 283 -4.63 9.88 9.10
CA GLU A 283 -3.62 10.77 9.67
C GLU A 283 -3.44 10.53 11.18
N SER A 284 -4.56 10.41 11.90
CA SER A 284 -4.58 10.11 13.34
C SER A 284 -4.00 8.73 13.65
N SER A 285 -4.30 7.72 12.82
CA SER A 285 -3.75 6.37 12.94
C SER A 285 -2.24 6.32 12.66
N PHE A 286 -1.78 7.05 11.64
CA PHE A 286 -0.36 7.15 11.31
C PHE A 286 0.40 7.85 12.45
N PHE A 287 -0.12 8.98 12.92
CA PHE A 287 0.40 9.71 14.07
C PHE A 287 0.51 8.81 15.30
N ALA A 288 -0.52 8.02 15.61
CA ALA A 288 -0.50 7.11 16.74
C ALA A 288 0.65 6.09 16.66
N GLY A 289 0.92 5.57 15.46
CA GLY A 289 2.06 4.70 15.20
C GLY A 289 3.40 5.42 15.42
N ALA A 290 3.53 6.65 14.94
CA ALA A 290 4.74 7.47 15.13
C ALA A 290 4.95 7.87 16.61
N LEU A 291 3.88 8.17 17.34
CA LEU A 291 3.93 8.54 18.76
C LEU A 291 4.40 7.36 19.62
N LEU A 292 3.81 6.18 19.39
CA LEU A 292 4.14 4.96 20.13
C LEU A 292 5.49 4.36 19.72
N CYS A 293 5.92 4.61 18.48
CA CYS A 293 7.17 4.10 17.92
C CYS A 293 7.90 5.20 17.14
N PRO A 294 8.55 6.15 17.85
CA PRO A 294 9.30 7.23 17.25
C PRO A 294 10.35 6.71 16.27
N LYS A 295 10.56 7.40 15.14
CA LYS A 295 11.25 6.85 13.96
C LYS A 295 12.66 6.32 14.29
N VAL A 296 13.49 7.17 14.90
CA VAL A 296 14.89 6.83 15.18
C VAL A 296 15.02 5.79 16.31
N PRO A 297 14.40 5.98 17.50
CA PRO A 297 14.45 4.99 18.57
C PRO A 297 13.90 3.61 18.18
N PHE A 298 12.78 3.58 17.46
CA PHE A 298 12.18 2.31 17.06
C PHE A 298 13.01 1.60 15.99
N ARG A 299 13.60 2.33 15.04
CA ARG A 299 14.56 1.77 14.08
C ARG A 299 15.76 1.13 14.79
N GLN A 300 16.37 1.82 15.75
CA GLN A 300 17.48 1.27 16.53
C GLN A 300 17.09 -0.01 17.28
N LEU A 301 15.87 -0.06 17.81
CA LEU A 301 15.35 -1.26 18.48
C LEU A 301 15.14 -2.43 17.50
N LEU A 302 14.66 -2.14 16.29
CA LEU A 302 14.51 -3.12 15.21
C LEU A 302 15.87 -3.67 14.77
N ASP A 303 16.84 -2.79 14.52
CA ASP A 303 18.19 -3.17 14.11
C ASP A 303 18.87 -4.07 15.17
N ARG A 304 18.77 -3.72 16.46
CA ARG A 304 19.30 -4.57 17.55
C ARG A 304 18.58 -5.91 17.71
N SER A 305 17.37 -6.03 17.17
CA SER A 305 16.53 -7.23 17.30
C SER A 305 16.43 -8.01 16.00
N GLY A 306 17.18 -7.66 14.94
CA GLY A 306 17.13 -8.33 13.64
C GLY A 306 15.74 -8.31 12.98
N TYR A 307 14.98 -7.22 13.19
CA TYR A 307 13.60 -7.02 12.69
C TYR A 307 12.60 -8.12 13.08
N GLU A 308 12.83 -8.78 14.22
CA GLU A 308 11.89 -9.76 14.80
C GLU A 308 10.55 -9.13 15.21
N ILE A 309 9.43 -9.79 14.90
CA ILE A 309 8.09 -9.31 15.32
C ILE A 309 7.98 -9.20 16.85
N SER A 310 8.69 -10.08 17.59
CA SER A 310 8.70 -10.10 19.06
C SER A 310 9.14 -8.77 19.71
N VAL A 311 9.77 -7.87 18.94
CA VAL A 311 10.13 -6.51 19.35
C VAL A 311 8.94 -5.72 19.91
N HIS A 312 7.72 -6.03 19.47
CA HIS A 312 6.50 -5.38 19.96
C HIS A 312 6.35 -5.49 21.49
N LYS A 313 6.85 -6.59 22.09
CA LYS A 313 6.84 -6.81 23.54
C LYS A 313 7.78 -5.83 24.26
N LYS A 314 8.98 -5.61 23.71
CA LYS A 314 9.96 -4.64 24.24
C LYS A 314 9.46 -3.20 24.11
N ALA A 315 8.78 -2.89 23.01
CA ALA A 315 8.17 -1.58 22.78
C ALA A 315 6.85 -1.38 23.54
N GLY A 316 6.30 -2.42 24.18
CA GLY A 316 5.07 -2.35 24.96
C GLY A 316 3.83 -2.00 24.12
N ILE A 317 3.77 -2.49 22.87
CA ILE A 317 2.70 -2.22 21.90
C ILE A 317 2.17 -3.52 21.25
N SER A 318 1.08 -3.41 20.51
CA SER A 318 0.52 -4.55 19.78
C SER A 318 1.42 -4.93 18.60
N PRO A 319 1.46 -6.22 18.20
CA PRO A 319 2.23 -6.64 17.04
C PRO A 319 1.77 -5.95 15.74
N SER A 320 0.48 -5.61 15.62
CA SER A 320 -0.04 -4.89 14.45
C SER A 320 0.60 -3.51 14.30
N VAL A 321 0.75 -2.76 15.40
CA VAL A 321 1.40 -1.44 15.38
C VAL A 321 2.88 -1.59 15.03
N ALA A 322 3.57 -2.57 15.63
CA ALA A 322 4.99 -2.80 15.37
C ALA A 322 5.25 -3.14 13.89
N MET A 323 4.47 -4.07 13.34
CA MET A 323 4.62 -4.54 11.95
C MET A 323 4.26 -3.46 10.93
N ARG A 324 3.20 -2.67 11.16
CA ARG A 324 2.90 -1.49 10.31
C ARG A 324 4.01 -0.46 10.38
N ARG A 325 4.59 -0.26 11.56
CA ARG A 325 5.66 0.72 11.74
C ARG A 325 6.95 0.29 11.06
N MET A 326 7.27 -1.01 11.02
CA MET A 326 8.42 -1.55 10.28
C MET A 326 8.43 -1.09 8.82
N THR A 327 7.26 -0.98 8.17
CA THR A 327 7.16 -0.64 6.73
C THR A 327 7.53 0.80 6.38
N VAL A 328 7.79 1.65 7.38
CA VAL A 328 8.14 3.07 7.19
C VAL A 328 9.44 3.48 7.89
N VAL A 329 9.82 2.80 8.99
CA VAL A 329 11.07 3.11 9.70
C VAL A 329 12.27 2.31 9.18
N SER A 330 12.03 1.18 8.52
CA SER A 330 13.10 0.37 7.93
C SER A 330 13.84 1.18 6.86
N PRO A 331 15.18 1.09 6.77
CA PRO A 331 15.93 1.70 5.67
C PRO A 331 15.63 1.03 4.32
N TYR A 332 15.13 -0.21 4.33
CA TYR A 332 14.71 -0.91 3.13
C TYR A 332 13.25 -0.54 2.81
N PRO A 333 12.90 0.01 1.65
CA PRO A 333 11.56 0.54 1.40
C PRO A 333 10.57 -0.52 0.85
N HIS A 334 11.04 -1.68 0.42
CA HIS A 334 10.23 -2.65 -0.32
C HIS A 334 9.46 -3.61 0.60
N TRP A 335 8.61 -3.04 1.46
CA TRP A 335 7.76 -3.79 2.40
C TRP A 335 6.31 -3.91 1.94
N HIS A 336 5.63 -4.92 2.47
CA HIS A 336 4.18 -5.02 2.50
C HIS A 336 3.70 -5.48 3.88
N TYR A 337 2.44 -5.17 4.19
CA TYR A 337 1.78 -5.58 5.42
C TYR A 337 0.32 -5.96 5.15
N PHE A 338 -0.11 -7.07 5.75
CA PHE A 338 -1.48 -7.57 5.68
C PHE A 338 -2.01 -7.89 7.09
N ASP A 339 -3.25 -7.50 7.34
CA ASP A 339 -4.02 -7.80 8.55
C ASP A 339 -5.29 -8.54 8.14
N ALA A 340 -5.32 -9.87 8.34
CA ALA A 340 -6.34 -10.76 7.79
C ALA A 340 -7.29 -11.30 8.86
N TYR A 341 -8.59 -11.29 8.57
CA TYR A 341 -9.62 -11.94 9.38
C TYR A 341 -10.33 -12.97 8.54
N GLY A 342 -10.31 -14.23 8.97
CA GLY A 342 -11.02 -15.32 8.29
C GLY A 342 -10.72 -15.44 6.79
N PRO A 343 -11.41 -16.36 6.08
CA PRO A 343 -11.20 -16.55 4.66
C PRO A 343 -11.69 -15.34 3.83
N GLY A 344 -10.78 -14.72 3.08
CA GLY A 344 -11.13 -13.76 2.02
C GLY A 344 -11.27 -12.28 2.42
N LYS A 345 -10.84 -11.87 3.62
CA LYS A 345 -10.96 -10.46 4.08
C LYS A 345 -9.67 -9.97 4.76
N LEU A 346 -9.05 -8.91 4.22
CA LEU A 346 -8.01 -8.12 4.92
C LEU A 346 -8.60 -6.81 5.40
N LYS A 347 -8.41 -6.56 6.69
CA LYS A 347 -8.78 -5.33 7.38
C LYS A 347 -7.86 -4.18 7.01
N ALA A 348 -6.57 -4.44 6.87
CA ALA A 348 -5.57 -3.43 6.55
C ALA A 348 -4.52 -4.00 5.60
N VAL A 349 -4.10 -3.17 4.64
CA VAL A 349 -3.15 -3.54 3.59
C VAL A 349 -2.24 -2.37 3.28
N TYR A 350 -0.94 -2.64 3.22
CA TYR A 350 0.07 -1.73 2.69
C TYR A 350 1.00 -2.48 1.71
N ARG A 351 1.38 -1.86 0.59
CA ARG A 351 2.13 -2.49 -0.50
C ARG A 351 3.23 -1.57 -1.04
N GLY A 352 4.16 -1.17 -0.18
CA GLY A 352 5.32 -0.36 -0.57
C GLY A 352 6.21 -1.00 -1.64
N ASN A 353 6.23 -2.33 -1.72
CA ASN A 353 6.89 -3.08 -2.78
C ASN A 353 6.06 -3.32 -4.05
N GLY A 354 4.80 -2.88 -4.09
CA GLY A 354 3.90 -3.11 -5.23
C GLY A 354 3.45 -4.54 -5.44
N ILE A 355 3.57 -5.41 -4.43
CA ILE A 355 3.02 -6.78 -4.52
C ILE A 355 1.53 -6.73 -4.92
N PRO A 356 1.08 -7.54 -5.88
CA PRO A 356 -0.35 -7.69 -6.18
C PRO A 356 -1.15 -8.05 -4.94
N LEU A 357 -2.42 -7.65 -4.89
CA LEU A 357 -3.29 -8.09 -3.80
C LEU A 357 -3.69 -9.55 -4.01
N PRO A 358 -3.77 -10.35 -2.93
CA PRO A 358 -4.28 -11.72 -3.02
C PRO A 358 -5.79 -11.80 -3.35
N TRP A 359 -6.53 -10.69 -3.24
CA TRP A 359 -7.96 -10.57 -3.53
C TRP A 359 -8.31 -9.10 -3.87
N GLY A 360 -9.41 -8.87 -4.59
CA GLY A 360 -9.97 -7.53 -4.77
C GLY A 360 -10.56 -7.05 -3.44
N ASN A 361 -10.16 -5.88 -2.98
CA ASN A 361 -10.45 -5.36 -1.63
C ASN A 361 -11.92 -5.14 -1.26
N MET A 362 -12.87 -5.47 -2.15
CA MET A 362 -14.25 -5.01 -2.11
C MET A 362 -15.28 -6.14 -2.26
N ARG A 363 -14.88 -7.32 -2.76
CA ARG A 363 -15.75 -8.49 -2.89
C ARG A 363 -14.94 -9.76 -2.66
N LYS A 364 -15.58 -10.81 -2.14
CA LYS A 364 -15.01 -12.14 -2.01
C LYS A 364 -14.51 -12.59 -3.38
N VAL A 365 -13.21 -12.88 -3.48
CA VAL A 365 -12.65 -13.47 -4.69
C VAL A 365 -12.97 -14.95 -4.66
N ASN A 366 -13.51 -15.48 -5.77
CA ASN A 366 -13.93 -16.88 -5.86
C ASN A 366 -12.73 -17.84 -5.74
N ASP A 367 -11.54 -17.43 -6.18
CA ASP A 367 -10.36 -18.30 -6.29
C ASP A 367 -9.09 -17.68 -5.66
N PRO A 368 -9.04 -17.45 -4.33
CA PRO A 368 -7.85 -16.92 -3.67
C PRO A 368 -6.78 -18.00 -3.57
N CYS A 369 -5.53 -17.64 -3.89
CA CYS A 369 -4.36 -18.53 -3.80
C CYS A 369 -4.11 -18.96 -2.35
N GLN A 370 -4.40 -20.22 -2.01
CA GLN A 370 -4.26 -20.74 -0.64
C GLN A 370 -2.79 -20.86 -0.16
N HIS A 371 -1.82 -20.64 -1.06
CA HIS A 371 -0.39 -20.78 -0.75
C HIS A 371 0.25 -19.51 -0.18
N TRP A 372 -0.47 -18.39 -0.14
CA TRP A 372 0.02 -17.21 0.55
C TRP A 372 0.21 -17.50 2.04
N ALA A 373 1.31 -17.02 2.62
CA ALA A 373 1.64 -17.25 4.02
C ALA A 373 0.49 -16.86 4.97
N VAL A 374 -0.18 -15.74 4.68
CA VAL A 374 -1.31 -15.22 5.46
C VAL A 374 -2.50 -16.20 5.48
N PHE A 375 -2.83 -16.84 4.36
CA PHE A 375 -3.97 -17.77 4.27
C PHE A 375 -3.64 -19.13 4.83
N ARG A 376 -2.42 -19.62 4.59
CA ARG A 376 -1.95 -20.86 5.22
C ARG A 376 -2.01 -20.78 6.73
N ARG A 377 -1.68 -19.63 7.32
CA ARG A 377 -1.77 -19.44 8.78
C ARG A 377 -3.19 -19.23 9.29
N LEU A 378 -4.12 -18.76 8.44
CA LEU A 378 -5.54 -18.74 8.78
C LEU A 378 -6.13 -20.16 8.81
N ALA A 379 -5.74 -21.01 7.86
CA ALA A 379 -6.18 -22.40 7.78
C ALA A 379 -5.48 -23.31 8.80
N GLU A 380 -4.18 -23.12 9.02
CA GLU A 380 -3.32 -23.88 9.93
C GLU A 380 -2.65 -22.91 10.93
N PRO A 381 -3.34 -22.55 12.03
CA PRO A 381 -2.78 -21.69 13.07
C PRO A 381 -1.56 -22.32 13.74
N LEU A 382 -0.54 -21.50 13.99
CA LEU A 382 0.67 -21.91 14.72
C LEU A 382 0.86 -21.04 15.97
N GLY A 383 1.40 -21.64 17.04
CA GLY A 383 1.73 -20.91 18.28
C GLY A 383 2.97 -20.01 18.17
N LYS A 384 3.75 -20.13 17.09
CA LYS A 384 4.96 -19.33 16.81
C LYS A 384 4.83 -18.62 15.47
N SER A 385 5.70 -17.63 15.23
CA SER A 385 5.79 -16.99 13.92
C SER A 385 6.26 -17.98 12.85
N SER A 386 5.90 -17.70 11.61
CA SER A 386 6.25 -18.51 10.45
C SER A 386 6.82 -17.63 9.35
N ALA A 387 8.07 -17.89 8.96
CA ALA A 387 8.68 -17.32 7.78
C ALA A 387 8.39 -18.17 6.53
N GLN A 388 8.21 -17.55 5.37
CA GLN A 388 8.00 -18.22 4.10
C GLN A 388 8.68 -17.46 2.96
N ILE A 389 9.49 -18.17 2.15
CA ILE A 389 9.95 -17.68 0.85
C ILE A 389 8.88 -17.99 -0.20
N SER A 390 8.45 -16.97 -0.92
CA SER A 390 7.38 -17.07 -1.92
C SER A 390 7.84 -16.51 -3.26
N ILE A 391 7.44 -17.15 -4.35
CA ILE A 391 7.68 -16.70 -5.73
C ILE A 391 6.35 -16.27 -6.32
N LEU A 392 6.31 -15.07 -6.89
CA LEU A 392 5.11 -14.51 -7.52
C LEU A 392 5.49 -13.78 -8.80
N ASP A 393 4.76 -14.05 -9.88
CA ASP A 393 4.89 -13.29 -11.11
C ASP A 393 4.21 -11.92 -10.98
N VAL A 394 4.94 -10.86 -11.31
CA VAL A 394 4.45 -9.48 -11.32
C VAL A 394 4.78 -8.85 -12.68
N GLY A 395 3.78 -8.67 -13.52
CA GLY A 395 3.98 -8.11 -14.87
C GLY A 395 4.86 -9.00 -15.75
N GLN A 396 4.65 -10.31 -15.70
CA GLN A 396 5.42 -11.37 -16.41
C GLN A 396 6.84 -11.64 -15.89
N GLU A 397 7.31 -10.90 -14.88
CA GLU A 397 8.60 -11.16 -14.23
C GLU A 397 8.42 -11.86 -12.87
N PRO A 398 9.13 -12.97 -12.59
CA PRO A 398 9.09 -13.61 -11.29
C PRO A 398 9.83 -12.79 -10.23
N ARG A 399 9.25 -12.70 -9.04
CA ARG A 399 9.85 -12.03 -7.88
C ARG A 399 9.91 -12.93 -6.66
N VAL A 400 10.98 -12.79 -5.88
CA VAL A 400 11.18 -13.51 -4.62
C VAL A 400 10.76 -12.62 -3.45
N TYR A 401 9.77 -13.07 -2.71
CA TYR A 401 9.31 -12.44 -1.48
C TYR A 401 9.70 -13.28 -0.27
N CYS A 402 10.01 -12.62 0.84
CA CYS A 402 10.01 -13.25 2.15
C CYS A 402 8.88 -12.63 2.97
N CYS A 403 8.11 -13.47 3.66
CA CYS A 403 7.03 -13.02 4.56
C CYS A 403 7.18 -13.69 5.93
N GLU A 404 6.89 -12.96 7.00
CA GLU A 404 6.68 -13.51 8.34
C GLU A 404 5.25 -13.27 8.82
N SER A 405 4.61 -14.33 9.29
CA SER A 405 3.22 -14.33 9.74
C SER A 405 3.07 -14.80 11.19
N ILE A 406 2.13 -14.21 11.92
CA ILE A 406 1.75 -14.62 13.27
C ILE A 406 0.22 -14.69 13.41
N ASN A 407 -0.25 -15.70 14.15
CA ASN A 407 -1.63 -15.78 14.61
C ASN A 407 -1.79 -14.94 15.88
N VAL A 408 -2.82 -14.09 15.94
CA VAL A 408 -3.15 -13.35 17.15
C VAL A 408 -4.66 -13.41 17.39
N LEU A 409 -5.04 -13.37 18.67
CA LEU A 409 -6.42 -13.20 19.09
C LEU A 409 -6.63 -11.73 19.44
N ASP A 410 -7.75 -11.17 18.99
CA ASP A 410 -8.10 -9.82 19.36
C ASP A 410 -8.87 -9.73 20.69
N PRO A 411 -8.97 -8.53 21.30
CA PRO A 411 -9.76 -8.30 22.49
C PRO A 411 -11.25 -8.69 22.41
N ALA A 412 -11.80 -8.89 21.21
CA ALA A 412 -13.16 -9.40 21.02
C ALA A 412 -13.20 -10.94 20.92
N GLY A 413 -12.04 -11.61 20.91
CA GLY A 413 -11.89 -13.06 20.82
C GLY A 413 -11.81 -13.59 19.39
N ASN A 414 -11.66 -12.73 18.39
CA ASN A 414 -11.56 -13.17 16.99
C ASN A 414 -10.12 -13.54 16.63
N SER A 415 -9.97 -14.63 15.88
CA SER A 415 -8.69 -15.04 15.30
C SER A 415 -8.33 -14.19 14.09
N ARG A 416 -7.09 -13.74 14.03
CA ARG A 416 -6.55 -13.00 12.88
C ARG A 416 -5.11 -13.43 12.60
N VAL A 417 -4.66 -13.14 11.38
CA VAL A 417 -3.27 -13.32 10.98
C VAL A 417 -2.68 -11.99 10.57
N LEU A 418 -1.55 -11.64 11.18
CA LEU A 418 -0.74 -10.50 10.79
C LEU A 418 0.43 -11.01 9.96
N CYS A 419 0.69 -10.38 8.81
CA CYS A 419 1.78 -10.74 7.93
C CYS A 419 2.55 -9.49 7.52
N ALA A 420 3.87 -9.50 7.70
CA ALA A 420 4.78 -8.52 7.12
C ALA A 420 5.65 -9.25 6.11
N GLY A 421 6.01 -8.59 5.02
CA GLY A 421 6.91 -9.19 4.06
C GLY A 421 7.66 -8.16 3.24
N ILE A 422 8.65 -8.62 2.51
CA ILE A 422 9.56 -7.81 1.71
C ILE A 422 9.79 -8.44 0.35
N ASP A 423 10.01 -7.61 -0.67
CA ASP A 423 10.55 -8.04 -1.96
C ASP A 423 12.07 -8.15 -1.83
N LEU A 424 12.68 -9.27 -2.20
CA LEU A 424 14.13 -9.48 -2.11
C LEU A 424 14.86 -9.04 -3.38
N ASN A 425 14.16 -8.90 -4.52
CA ASN A 425 14.79 -8.63 -5.81
C ASN A 425 15.62 -7.34 -5.81
N PRO A 426 15.13 -6.19 -5.28
CA PRO A 426 15.94 -4.97 -5.23
C PRO A 426 17.22 -5.12 -4.41
N ALA A 427 17.18 -5.86 -3.30
CA ALA A 427 18.36 -6.11 -2.47
C ALA A 427 19.37 -7.03 -3.18
N ILE A 428 18.89 -8.06 -3.91
CA ILE A 428 19.75 -8.94 -4.72
C ILE A 428 20.46 -8.14 -5.81
N ALA A 429 19.72 -7.32 -6.55
CA ALA A 429 20.28 -6.49 -7.63
C ALA A 429 21.30 -5.46 -7.09
N ALA A 430 21.03 -4.85 -5.93
CA ALA A 430 21.96 -3.92 -5.29
C ALA A 430 23.29 -4.55 -4.86
N GLN A 431 23.34 -5.88 -4.71
CA GLN A 431 24.57 -6.64 -4.43
C GLN A 431 25.22 -7.21 -5.71
N GLY A 432 24.77 -6.78 -6.89
CA GLY A 432 25.28 -7.24 -8.18
C GLY A 432 24.79 -8.63 -8.60
N GLY A 433 23.79 -9.19 -7.92
CA GLY A 433 23.19 -10.47 -8.28
C GLY A 433 22.08 -10.35 -9.32
N ASP A 434 21.88 -11.40 -10.12
CA ASP A 434 20.75 -11.50 -11.04
C ASP A 434 19.49 -12.01 -10.30
N ALA A 435 18.67 -11.05 -9.86
CA ALA A 435 17.44 -11.34 -9.13
C ALA A 435 16.40 -12.08 -9.99
N VAL A 436 16.34 -11.79 -11.29
CA VAL A 436 15.35 -12.38 -12.20
C VAL A 436 15.70 -13.83 -12.46
N SER A 437 16.97 -14.14 -12.74
CA SER A 437 17.45 -15.51 -12.92
C SER A 437 17.20 -16.37 -11.67
N ILE A 438 17.53 -15.85 -10.48
CA ILE A 438 17.25 -16.56 -9.20
C ILE A 438 15.75 -16.83 -9.02
N ALA A 439 14.90 -15.83 -9.31
CA ALA A 439 13.46 -15.98 -9.18
C ALA A 439 12.89 -16.98 -10.18
N GLN A 440 13.40 -16.98 -11.41
CA GLN A 440 13.01 -17.90 -12.48
C GLN A 440 13.43 -19.34 -12.18
N GLU A 441 14.66 -19.57 -11.69
CA GLU A 441 15.12 -20.90 -11.28
C GLU A 441 14.23 -21.46 -10.16
N LEU A 442 13.94 -20.66 -9.12
CA LEU A 442 13.04 -21.07 -8.05
C LEU A 442 11.62 -21.35 -8.53
N LYS A 443 11.13 -20.56 -9.50
CA LYS A 443 9.82 -20.76 -10.12
C LYS A 443 9.77 -22.12 -10.80
N GLU A 444 10.71 -22.40 -11.70
CA GLU A 444 10.78 -23.65 -12.47
C GLU A 444 10.82 -24.88 -11.56
N LEU A 445 11.62 -24.82 -10.50
CA LEU A 445 11.69 -25.87 -9.48
C LEU A 445 10.37 -26.07 -8.70
N CYS A 446 9.50 -25.06 -8.65
CA CYS A 446 8.22 -25.13 -7.97
C CYS A 446 7.02 -25.38 -8.91
N VAL A 447 7.16 -25.31 -10.24
CA VAL A 447 6.00 -25.35 -11.16
C VAL A 447 5.17 -26.63 -10.99
N SER A 448 5.83 -27.79 -10.88
CA SER A 448 5.16 -29.09 -10.80
C SER A 448 4.61 -29.40 -9.40
N THR A 449 5.40 -29.15 -8.36
CA THR A 449 5.07 -29.53 -6.97
C THR A 449 4.46 -28.40 -6.15
N GLY A 450 4.55 -27.15 -6.61
CA GLY A 450 4.20 -25.90 -5.90
C GLY A 450 5.17 -25.42 -4.84
N SER A 451 6.09 -26.28 -4.42
CA SER A 451 7.08 -25.94 -3.43
C SER A 451 8.33 -26.79 -3.58
N THR A 452 9.49 -26.19 -3.35
CA THR A 452 10.78 -26.86 -3.53
C THR A 452 11.76 -26.50 -2.43
N ASN A 453 12.74 -27.36 -2.19
CA ASN A 453 13.88 -27.02 -1.36
C ASN A 453 14.75 -26.01 -2.12
N ILE A 454 15.12 -24.92 -1.45
CA ILE A 454 15.95 -23.88 -2.08
C ILE A 454 17.35 -24.46 -2.36
N PRO A 455 17.86 -24.39 -3.61
CA PRO A 455 19.21 -24.84 -3.95
C PRO A 455 20.30 -24.14 -3.14
N ASN A 456 21.41 -24.83 -2.86
CA ASN A 456 22.46 -24.33 -1.98
C ASN A 456 23.10 -23.01 -2.45
N HIS A 457 23.25 -22.79 -3.76
CA HIS A 457 23.78 -21.51 -4.27
C HIS A 457 22.79 -20.37 -4.04
N ILE A 458 21.49 -20.58 -4.27
CA ILE A 458 20.45 -19.60 -3.95
C ILE A 458 20.38 -19.35 -2.44
N LYS A 459 20.47 -20.39 -1.60
CA LYS A 459 20.52 -20.25 -0.14
C LYS A 459 21.67 -19.33 0.30
N LYS A 460 22.87 -19.51 -0.26
CA LYS A 460 24.03 -18.65 0.03
C LYS A 460 23.74 -17.19 -0.35
N ASN A 461 23.21 -16.94 -1.54
CA ASN A 461 22.85 -15.59 -2.00
C ASN A 461 21.83 -14.94 -1.06
N LEU A 462 20.72 -15.63 -0.78
CA LEU A 462 19.66 -15.10 0.10
C LEU A 462 20.16 -14.92 1.55
N THR A 463 21.10 -15.74 2.03
CA THR A 463 21.71 -15.57 3.35
C THR A 463 22.56 -14.29 3.42
N THR A 464 23.30 -13.97 2.36
CA THR A 464 24.02 -12.68 2.26
C THR A 464 23.04 -11.51 2.33
N ILE A 465 21.92 -11.59 1.59
CA ILE A 465 20.86 -10.57 1.65
C ILE A 465 20.27 -10.46 3.06
N ALA A 466 20.03 -11.58 3.74
CA ALA A 466 19.51 -11.59 5.10
C ALA A 466 20.40 -10.82 6.09
N LYS A 467 21.72 -11.00 5.98
CA LYS A 467 22.72 -10.30 6.80
C LYS A 467 22.79 -8.81 6.51
N ILE A 468 22.74 -8.44 5.23
CA ILE A 468 22.80 -7.02 4.81
C ILE A 468 21.57 -6.26 5.27
N LEU A 469 20.38 -6.85 5.08
CA LEU A 469 19.13 -6.25 5.54
C LEU A 469 18.98 -6.35 7.07
N ASN A 470 19.75 -7.23 7.72
CA ASN A 470 19.66 -7.56 9.13
C ASN A 470 18.25 -8.04 9.52
N ILE A 471 17.65 -8.89 8.69
CA ILE A 471 16.28 -9.40 8.87
C ILE A 471 16.34 -10.92 9.10
N ASN A 472 16.22 -11.33 10.36
CA ASN A 472 16.42 -12.71 10.80
C ASN A 472 15.39 -13.71 10.22
N TRP A 473 14.17 -13.25 9.95
CA TRP A 473 13.14 -14.13 9.40
C TRP A 473 13.39 -14.48 7.93
N ILE A 474 14.28 -13.79 7.22
CA ILE A 474 14.79 -14.24 5.92
C ILE A 474 15.60 -15.53 6.10
N GLU A 475 16.54 -15.57 7.03
CA GLU A 475 17.35 -16.77 7.31
C GLU A 475 16.47 -17.96 7.70
N ARG A 476 15.46 -17.73 8.55
CA ARG A 476 14.47 -18.76 8.88
C ARG A 476 13.68 -19.23 7.65
N GLY A 477 13.27 -18.30 6.80
CA GLY A 477 12.53 -18.60 5.57
C GLY A 477 13.34 -19.49 4.63
N ILE A 478 14.64 -19.23 4.48
CA ILE A 478 15.55 -19.98 3.59
C ILE A 478 15.71 -21.45 4.02
N GLN A 479 15.53 -21.77 5.31
CA GLN A 479 15.57 -23.16 5.78
C GLN A 479 14.33 -23.97 5.40
N SER A 480 13.24 -23.29 5.05
CA SER A 480 12.00 -23.91 4.61
C SER A 480 11.92 -24.03 3.09
N GLN A 481 10.95 -24.79 2.59
CA GLN A 481 10.68 -24.87 1.16
C GLN A 481 10.16 -23.52 0.63
N ALA A 482 10.72 -23.06 -0.48
CA ALA A 482 10.16 -21.96 -1.25
C ALA A 482 8.84 -22.39 -1.89
N ARG A 483 7.91 -21.44 -2.04
CA ARG A 483 6.56 -21.73 -2.53
C ARG A 483 6.16 -20.83 -3.68
N LEU A 484 5.53 -21.41 -4.68
CA LEU A 484 4.95 -20.67 -5.79
C LEU A 484 3.54 -20.20 -5.41
N ILE A 485 3.32 -18.89 -5.49
CA ILE A 485 2.03 -18.25 -5.20
C ILE A 485 1.54 -17.48 -6.44
N CYS A 486 0.24 -17.20 -6.48
CA CYS A 486 -0.37 -16.41 -7.56
C CYS A 486 -1.31 -15.34 -7.00
N SER A 487 -1.49 -14.25 -7.74
CA SER A 487 -2.40 -13.16 -7.35
C SER A 487 -3.88 -13.59 -7.43
N ARG A 488 -4.22 -14.47 -8.37
CA ARG A 488 -5.55 -15.06 -8.56
C ARG A 488 -5.42 -16.49 -9.08
N GLY A 489 -6.43 -17.33 -8.85
CA GLY A 489 -6.43 -18.70 -9.36
C GLY A 489 -6.34 -18.81 -10.88
N ALA A 490 -6.97 -17.89 -11.61
CA ALA A 490 -6.93 -17.83 -13.07
C ALA A 490 -5.51 -17.65 -13.67
N VAL A 491 -4.58 -17.09 -12.89
CA VAL A 491 -3.18 -16.89 -13.29
C VAL A 491 -2.23 -17.80 -12.49
N CYS A 492 -2.70 -18.98 -12.11
CA CYS A 492 -1.87 -19.94 -11.38
C CYS A 492 -0.74 -20.46 -12.28
N PRO A 493 0.54 -20.26 -11.90
CA PRO A 493 1.69 -20.70 -12.70
C PRO A 493 2.03 -22.19 -12.53
N ARG A 494 1.27 -22.94 -11.71
CA ARG A 494 1.54 -24.36 -11.45
C ARG A 494 1.01 -25.24 -12.58
N GLN A 495 1.69 -26.36 -12.82
CA GLN A 495 1.30 -27.37 -13.80
C GLN A 495 1.28 -28.76 -13.14
N PRO A 496 0.09 -29.34 -12.87
CA PRO A 496 -1.25 -28.80 -13.13
C PRO A 496 -1.61 -27.61 -12.21
N SER A 497 -2.53 -26.76 -12.68
CA SER A 497 -3.05 -25.63 -11.90
C SER A 497 -3.73 -26.11 -10.61
N CYS A 498 -3.63 -25.33 -9.52
CA CYS A 498 -4.39 -25.58 -8.29
C CYS A 498 -5.90 -25.50 -8.49
N TYR A 499 -6.33 -24.82 -9.56
CA TYR A 499 -7.72 -24.56 -9.89
C TYR A 499 -8.05 -25.36 -11.13
N LYS A 500 -9.04 -26.26 -11.01
CA LYS A 500 -9.63 -26.89 -12.19
C LYS A 500 -10.17 -25.79 -13.09
N LYS A 501 -9.91 -25.85 -14.40
CA LYS A 501 -10.74 -25.10 -15.35
C LYS A 501 -12.17 -25.63 -15.13
N CYS A 502 -13.08 -24.80 -14.61
CA CYS A 502 -14.49 -25.10 -14.85
C CYS A 502 -14.63 -25.11 -16.37
N GLU A 503 -14.99 -26.26 -16.93
CA GLU A 503 -15.50 -26.31 -18.30
C GLU A 503 -16.71 -25.36 -18.36
N GLU A 504 -16.78 -24.62 -19.47
CA GLU A 504 -17.72 -23.51 -19.72
C GLU A 504 -19.19 -23.88 -19.50
#